data_AF-A0A529MDJ3-F1
#
_entry.id   AF-A0A529MDJ3-F1
#
_cell.length_a   1.000
_cell.length_b   1.000
_cell.length_c   1.000
_cell.angle_alpha   90.00
_cell.angle_beta   90.00
_cell.angle_gamma   90.00
#
_symmetry.space_group_name_H-M   'P 1'
#
loop_
_entity.id
_entity.type
_entity.pdbx_description
1 polymer ?
#
loop_
_entity_poly.entity_id
_entity_poly.type
_entity_poly.pdbx_seq_one_letter_code
_entity_poly.pdbx_strand_id
1 'polypeptide(L)' 'FQQVCGIECAPVAGELTYGLERLAMYVQGVDNVYDLNFNGREGAEKVTYGDVFLQAEQEYSRHNFEFANTAMLLR' A
#
# COMPACT_ATOMS: atom_id res chain seq x y z
N PHE A 1 -0.21 2.99 -21.66
CA PHE A 1 -1.29 3.97 -21.87
C PHE A 1 -1.41 4.32 -23.33
N GLN A 2 -2.60 4.12 -23.90
CA GLN A 2 -2.94 4.55 -25.26
C GLN A 2 -3.48 5.99 -25.27
N GLN A 3 -4.15 6.42 -24.19
CA GLN A 3 -4.62 7.78 -23.98
C GLN A 3 -4.44 8.19 -22.51
N VAL A 4 -4.27 9.49 -22.26
CA VAL A 4 -4.27 10.10 -20.93
C VAL A 4 -5.17 11.34 -20.99
N CYS A 5 -6.14 11.44 -20.09
CA CYS A 5 -7.15 12.51 -20.07
C CYS A 5 -7.84 12.75 -21.44
N GLY A 6 -8.03 11.69 -22.24
CA GLY A 6 -8.64 11.77 -23.57
C GLY A 6 -7.70 12.22 -24.70
N ILE A 7 -6.43 12.49 -24.41
CA ILE A 7 -5.41 12.84 -25.41
C ILE A 7 -4.62 11.58 -25.78
N GLU A 8 -4.38 11.37 -27.07
CA GLU A 8 -3.57 10.24 -27.55
C GLU A 8 -2.10 10.38 -27.15
N CYS A 9 -1.52 9.29 -26.66
CA CYS A 9 -0.10 9.22 -26.33
C CYS A 9 0.71 8.79 -27.57
N ALA A 10 1.65 9.64 -28.00
CA ALA A 10 2.59 9.32 -29.07
C ALA A 10 4.04 9.59 -28.59
N PRO A 11 4.82 8.55 -28.25
CA PRO A 11 4.53 7.11 -28.35
C PRO A 11 3.62 6.57 -27.23
N VAL A 12 3.09 5.35 -27.43
CA VAL A 12 2.33 4.62 -26.39
C VAL A 12 3.24 4.38 -25.18
N ALA A 13 2.81 4.85 -24.01
CA ALA A 13 3.57 4.69 -22.77
C ALA A 13 3.42 3.27 -22.20
N GLY A 14 4.47 2.73 -21.60
CA GLY A 14 4.42 1.52 -20.77
C GLY A 14 4.47 1.89 -19.29
N GLU A 15 3.60 1.29 -18.47
CA GLU A 15 3.64 1.46 -17.01
C GLU A 15 3.95 0.11 -16.37
N LEU A 16 4.87 0.13 -15.41
CA LEU A 16 5.22 -1.01 -14.58
C LEU A 16 5.02 -0.61 -13.12
N THR A 17 4.00 -1.19 -12.49
CA THR A 17 3.66 -0.95 -11.10
C THR A 17 3.84 -2.24 -10.31
N TYR A 18 4.84 -2.25 -9.43
CA TYR A 18 5.16 -3.40 -8.60
C TYR A 18 4.45 -3.30 -7.25
N GLY A 19 3.74 -4.36 -6.86
CA GLY A 19 3.26 -4.52 -5.48
C GLY A 19 4.40 -4.92 -4.58
N LEU A 20 5.06 -3.94 -3.96
CA LEU A 20 6.29 -4.14 -3.19
C LEU A 20 6.07 -5.07 -2.00
N GLU A 21 4.94 -4.96 -1.31
CA GLU A 21 4.57 -5.79 -0.17
C GLU A 21 4.46 -7.25 -0.59
N ARG A 22 3.77 -7.52 -1.70
CA ARG A 22 3.62 -8.89 -2.22
C ARG A 22 4.95 -9.48 -2.69
N LEU A 23 5.80 -8.67 -3.34
CA LEU A 23 7.13 -9.12 -3.73
C LEU A 23 8.01 -9.42 -2.51
N ALA A 24 8.00 -8.54 -1.52
CA ALA A 24 8.78 -8.70 -0.31
C ALA A 24 8.29 -9.86 0.55
N MET A 25 6.97 -10.12 0.62
CA MET A 25 6.41 -11.32 1.24
C MET A 25 6.94 -12.59 0.58
N TYR A 26 6.97 -12.64 -0.75
CA TYR A 26 7.50 -13.78 -1.49
C TYR A 26 9.00 -13.98 -1.25
N VAL A 27 9.79 -12.90 -1.27
CA VAL A 27 11.24 -12.95 -1.03
C VAL A 27 11.58 -13.35 0.41
N GLN A 28 10.81 -12.89 1.39
CA GLN A 28 11.02 -13.20 2.81
C GLN A 28 10.32 -14.49 3.27
N GLY A 29 9.51 -15.11 2.41
CA GLY A 29 8.80 -16.36 2.73
C GLY A 29 7.73 -16.21 3.82
N VAL A 30 7.05 -15.05 3.87
CA VAL A 30 6.00 -14.76 4.87
C VAL A 30 4.63 -14.70 4.19
N ASP A 31 3.63 -15.34 4.80
CA ASP A 31 2.26 -15.41 4.26
C ASP A 31 1.38 -14.23 4.69
N ASN A 32 1.82 -13.46 5.69
CA ASN A 32 1.12 -12.30 6.22
C ASN A 32 1.96 -11.04 6.04
N VAL A 33 1.36 -9.98 5.48
CA VAL A 33 2.03 -8.70 5.26
C VAL A 33 2.50 -8.06 6.56
N TYR A 34 1.78 -8.25 7.67
CA TYR A 34 2.13 -7.63 8.94
C TYR A 34 3.40 -8.23 9.57
N ASP A 35 3.76 -9.46 9.22
CA ASP A 35 4.96 -10.15 9.74
C ASP A 35 6.23 -9.82 8.94
N LEU A 36 6.07 -9.08 7.84
CA LEU A 36 7.14 -8.67 6.95
C LEU A 36 8.18 -7.83 7.69
N ASN A 37 9.46 -8.16 7.53
CA ASN A 37 10.56 -7.41 8.09
C ASN A 37 10.74 -6.11 7.31
N PHE A 38 10.33 -4.99 7.91
CA PHE A 38 10.31 -3.69 7.26
C PHE A 38 11.70 -3.06 7.19
N ASN A 39 12.51 -3.21 8.25
CA ASN A 39 13.82 -2.58 8.35
C ASN A 39 15.00 -3.52 8.04
N GLY A 40 14.74 -4.80 7.77
CA GLY A 40 15.75 -5.80 7.42
C GLY A 40 16.69 -6.19 8.57
N ARG A 41 16.37 -5.80 9.82
CA ARG A 41 17.17 -6.13 11.00
C ARG A 41 16.67 -7.40 11.68
N GLU A 42 17.52 -7.97 12.53
CA GLU A 42 17.22 -9.18 13.29
C GLU A 42 17.23 -8.90 14.81
N GLY A 43 16.67 -9.83 15.59
CA GLY A 43 16.63 -9.72 17.05
C GLY A 43 15.74 -8.57 17.54
N ALA A 44 16.16 -7.92 18.63
CA ALA A 44 15.38 -6.85 19.28
C ALA A 44 15.25 -5.58 18.44
N GLU A 45 16.05 -5.41 17.39
CA GLU A 45 15.97 -4.26 16.48
C GLU A 45 15.03 -4.50 15.29
N LYS A 46 14.45 -5.71 15.15
CA LYS A 46 13.52 -6.04 14.07
C LYS A 46 12.26 -5.19 14.21
N VAL A 47 11.90 -4.49 13.14
CA VAL A 47 10.63 -3.76 13.02
C VAL A 47 9.81 -4.42 11.92
N THR A 48 8.60 -4.83 12.25
CA THR A 48 7.67 -5.44 11.30
C THR A 48 6.81 -4.40 10.60
N TYR A 49 6.23 -4.75 9.47
CA TYR A 49 5.25 -3.90 8.78
C TYR A 49 4.03 -3.62 9.67
N GLY A 50 3.66 -4.60 10.52
CA GLY A 50 2.60 -4.43 11.52
C GLY A 50 2.91 -3.34 12.53
N ASP A 51 4.15 -3.27 13.04
CA ASP A 51 4.55 -2.25 14.03
C ASP A 51 4.41 -0.82 13.49
N VAL A 52 4.50 -0.64 12.17
CA VAL A 52 4.45 0.67 11.51
C VAL A 52 3.05 1.01 11.01
N PHE A 53 2.35 0.05 10.40
CA PHE A 53 1.15 0.33 9.61
C PHE A 53 -0.15 -0.28 10.15
N LEU A 54 -0.10 -1.22 11.10
CA LEU A 54 -1.32 -1.90 11.57
C LEU A 54 -2.31 -0.92 12.23
N GLN A 55 -1.82 0.02 13.05
CA GLN A 55 -2.66 1.02 13.67
C GLN A 55 -3.30 1.94 12.64
N ALA A 56 -2.50 2.45 11.69
CA ALA A 56 -2.98 3.31 10.63
C ALA A 56 -4.06 2.60 9.79
N GLU A 57 -3.84 1.34 9.42
CA GLU A 57 -4.81 0.55 8.63
C GLU A 57 -6.15 0.42 9.35
N GLN A 58 -6.14 0.16 10.67
CA GLN A 58 -7.35 0.07 11.48
C GLN A 58 -8.07 1.43 11.61
N GLU A 59 -7.33 2.49 11.85
CA GLU A 59 -7.86 3.85 11.99
C GLU A 59 -8.45 4.36 10.68
N TYR A 60 -7.74 4.20 9.57
CA TYR A 60 -8.22 4.57 8.24
C TYR A 60 -9.39 3.71 7.81
N SER A 61 -9.36 2.40 8.04
CA SER A 61 -10.51 1.53 7.76
C SER A 61 -11.75 2.02 8.50
N ARG A 62 -11.62 2.27 9.80
CA ARG A 62 -12.72 2.79 10.61
C ARG A 62 -13.21 4.15 10.11
N HIS A 63 -12.29 5.08 9.82
CA HIS A 63 -12.66 6.38 9.29
C HIS A 63 -13.41 6.25 7.96
N ASN A 64 -12.86 5.52 7.01
CA ASN A 64 -13.38 5.37 5.65
C ASN A 64 -14.77 4.72 5.64
N PHE A 65 -15.01 3.71 6.49
CA PHE A 65 -16.28 2.98 6.49
C PHE A 65 -17.33 3.54 7.46
N GLU A 66 -16.93 4.08 8.61
CA GLU A 66 -17.88 4.40 9.69
C GLU A 66 -18.00 5.89 10.00
N PHE A 67 -16.93 6.68 9.84
CA PHE A 67 -16.87 8.07 10.35
C PHE A 67 -16.68 9.14 9.27
N ALA A 68 -16.44 8.74 8.01
CA ALA A 68 -16.22 9.67 6.92
C ALA A 68 -17.48 10.54 6.71
N ASN A 69 -17.29 11.86 6.79
CA ASN A 69 -18.36 12.81 6.52
C ASN A 69 -18.56 12.93 4.99
N THR A 70 -19.51 12.17 4.46
CA THR A 70 -19.83 12.15 3.03
C THR A 70 -20.32 13.50 2.51
N ALA A 71 -21.01 14.29 3.33
CA ALA A 71 -21.47 15.62 2.94
C ALA A 71 -20.31 16.62 2.77
N MET A 72 -19.24 16.47 3.56
CA MET A 72 -18.00 17.23 3.37
C MET A 72 -17.24 16.76 2.12
N LEU A 73 -17.18 15.46 1.88
CA LEU A 73 -16.47 14.88 0.72
C LEU A 73 -17.13 15.21 -0.62
N LEU A 74 -18.45 15.39 -0.64
CA LEU A 74 -19.24 15.66 -1.84
C LEU A 74 -19.45 17.15 -2.14
N ARG A 75 -18.83 18.04 -1.35
CA ARG A 75 -18.94 19.48 -1.52
C ARG A 75 -17.81 20.02 -2.39
#